data_AF-A0A2N0LRI7-F1
#
_entry.id   AF-A0A2N0LRI7-F1
#
_cell.length_a   1.000
_cell.length_b   1.000
_cell.length_c   1.000
_cell.angle_alpha   90.00
_cell.angle_beta   90.00
_cell.angle_gamma   90.00
#
_symmetry.space_group_name_H-M   'P 1'
#
loop_
_entity.id
_entity.type
_entity.pdbx_description
1 polymer ?
#
loop_
_entity_poly.entity_id
_entity_poly.type
_entity_poly.pdbx_seq_one_letter_code
_entity_poly.pdbx_strand_id
1 'polypeptide(L)' 'MLVLLRERAKRHHRSLQGELMFILEEAIAPTKLSLDQVQSRVGELVISTGDDATGWIREFRDAR' A
#
# COMPACT_ATOMS: atom_id res chain seq x y z
N MET A 1 -2.00 -21.58 19.10
CA MET A 1 -1.42 -20.31 18.62
C MET A 1 0.04 -20.12 19.09
N LEU A 2 0.34 -20.11 20.40
CA LEU A 2 1.72 -19.97 20.92
C LEU A 2 2.70 -21.06 20.44
N VAL A 3 2.22 -22.31 20.27
CA VAL A 3 3.04 -23.43 19.75
C VAL A 3 3.53 -23.14 18.32
N LEU A 4 2.63 -22.70 17.43
CA LEU A 4 2.97 -22.36 16.04
C LEU A 4 3.96 -21.20 15.97
N LEU A 5 3.79 -20.19 16.83
CA LEU A 5 4.69 -19.04 16.88
C LEU A 5 6.10 -19.42 17.36
N ARG A 6 6.21 -20.33 18.34
CA ARG A 6 7.52 -20.86 18.79
C ARG A 6 8.23 -21.64 17.70
N GLU A 7 7.51 -22.50 16.97
CA GLU A 7 8.09 -23.26 15.86
C GLU A 7 8.52 -22.36 14.70
N ARG A 8 7.76 -21.30 14.41
CA ARG A 8 8.15 -20.26 13.45
C ARG A 8 9.41 -19.51 13.91
N ALA A 9 9.46 -19.06 15.16
CA ALA A 9 10.62 -18.37 15.73
C ALA A 9 11.91 -19.22 15.64
N LYS A 10 11.82 -20.53 15.96
CA LYS A 10 12.93 -21.49 15.79
C LYS A 10 13.39 -21.57 14.33
N ARG A 11 12.46 -21.71 13.38
CA ARG A 11 12.78 -21.79 11.94
C ARG A 11 13.46 -20.52 11.41
N HIS A 12 13.10 -19.35 11.95
CA HIS A 12 13.70 -18.08 11.57
C HIS A 12 14.90 -17.69 12.44
N HIS A 13 15.36 -18.58 13.34
CA HIS A 13 16.48 -18.34 14.26
C HIS A 13 16.33 -17.06 15.10
N ARG A 14 15.09 -16.71 15.46
CA ARG A 14 14.77 -15.55 16.30
C ARG A 14 14.25 -15.99 17.66
N SER A 15 14.38 -15.12 18.66
CA SER A 15 13.64 -15.29 19.92
C SER A 15 12.13 -15.18 19.66
N LEU A 16 11.31 -15.68 20.59
CA LEU A 16 9.85 -15.55 20.47
C LEU A 16 9.40 -14.08 20.39
N GLN A 17 10.06 -13.21 21.17
CA GLN A 17 9.83 -11.76 21.13
C GLN A 17 10.25 -11.17 19.78
N GLY A 18 11.41 -11.56 19.25
CA GLY A 18 11.90 -11.08 17.96
C GLY A 18 11.01 -11.50 16.79
N GLU A 19 10.44 -12.71 16.84
CA GLU A 19 9.49 -13.15 15.82
C GLU A 19 8.14 -12.40 15.93
N LEU A 20 7.68 -12.12 17.14
CA LEU A 20 6.48 -11.30 17.34
C LEU A 20 6.70 -9.87 16.82
N MET A 21 7.87 -9.28 17.11
CA MET A 21 8.22 -7.94 16.63
C MET A 21 8.25 -7.91 15.09
N PHE A 22 8.91 -8.89 14.47
CA PHE A 22 8.98 -8.98 13.01
C PHE A 22 7.60 -9.06 12.34
N ILE A 23 6.66 -9.84 12.91
CA ILE A 23 5.30 -9.95 12.38
C ILE A 23 4.57 -8.60 12.47
N LEU A 24 4.74 -7.87 13.57
CA LEU A 24 4.14 -6.55 13.73
C LEU A 24 4.73 -5.55 12.73
N GLU A 25 6.06 -5.57 12.54
CA GLU A 25 6.76 -4.74 11.56
C GLU A 25 6.28 -5.02 10.13
N GLU A 26 6.15 -6.28 9.72
CA GLU A 26 5.61 -6.63 8.41
C GLU A 26 4.14 -6.21 8.24
N ALA A 27 3.34 -6.32 9.30
CA ALA A 27 1.92 -5.95 9.25
C ALA A 27 1.70 -4.43 9.11
N ILE A 28 2.60 -3.62 9.65
CA ILE A 28 2.55 -2.15 9.55
C ILE A 28 3.40 -1.61 8.39
N ALA A 29 4.23 -2.45 7.76
CA ALA A 29 5.04 -2.04 6.64
C ALA A 29 4.14 -1.54 5.50
N PRO A 30 4.50 -0.42 4.84
CA PRO A 30 3.72 0.10 3.72
C PRO A 30 3.57 -1.00 2.67
N THR A 31 2.33 -1.38 2.35
CA THR A 31 2.06 -2.31 1.26
C THR A 31 2.59 -1.66 -0.02
N LYS A 32 3.57 -2.31 -0.66
CA LYS A 32 4.00 -1.91 -2.01
C LYS A 32 2.82 -2.16 -2.94
N LEU A 33 2.05 -1.10 -3.22
CA LEU A 33 0.99 -1.17 -4.20
C LEU A 33 1.62 -1.33 -5.58
N SER A 34 1.11 -2.26 -6.37
CA SER A 34 1.38 -2.28 -7.81
C SER A 34 0.84 -1.00 -8.46
N LEU A 35 1.38 -0.64 -9.62
CA LEU A 35 0.93 0.53 -10.39
C LEU A 35 -0.60 0.52 -10.60
N ASP A 36 -1.18 -0.64 -10.92
CA ASP A 36 -2.63 -0.80 -11.13
C ASP A 36 -3.43 -0.56 -9.85
N GLN A 37 -2.91 -1.00 -8.70
CA GLN A 37 -3.53 -0.76 -7.39
C GLN A 37 -3.40 0.70 -6.95
N VAL A 38 -2.29 1.36 -7.30
CA VAL A 38 -2.14 2.82 -7.11
C VAL A 38 -3.14 3.55 -7.99
N GLN A 39 -3.25 3.22 -9.28
CA GLN A 39 -4.18 3.84 -10.21
C GLN A 39 -5.63 3.68 -9.76
N SER A 40 -6.02 2.47 -9.33
CA SER A 40 -7.37 2.20 -8.81
C SER A 40 -7.66 3.04 -7.55
N ARG A 41 -6.70 3.09 -6.62
CA ARG A 41 -6.84 3.86 -5.38
C ARG A 41 -6.84 5.38 -5.61
N VAL A 42 -6.07 5.85 -6.59
CA VAL A 42 -6.08 7.25 -7.03
C VAL A 42 -7.37 7.60 -7.76
N GLY A 43 -8.00 6.67 -8.47
CA GLY A 43 -9.32 6.89 -9.06
C GLY A 43 -10.46 6.94 -8.03
N GLU A 44 -10.33 6.20 -6.93
CA GLU A 44 -11.29 6.22 -5.81
C GLU A 44 -11.16 7.47 -4.92
N LEU A 45 -9.94 7.98 -4.78
CA LEU A 45 -9.71 9.29 -4.19
C LEU A 45 -10.09 10.32 -5.25
N VAL A 46 -11.00 11.26 -4.97
CA VAL A 46 -11.41 12.31 -5.91
C VAL A 46 -10.27 13.32 -6.11
N ILE A 47 -9.17 12.86 -6.71
CA ILE A 47 -7.94 13.59 -6.96
C ILE A 47 -7.82 13.64 -8.48
N SER A 48 -7.89 14.85 -9.01
CA SER A 48 -7.74 15.11 -10.44
C SER A 48 -6.43 14.52 -10.93
N THR A 49 -6.50 13.65 -11.93
CA THR A 49 -5.30 13.15 -12.62
C THR A 49 -4.79 14.21 -13.60
N GLY A 50 -3.56 14.03 -14.12
CA GLY A 50 -2.98 14.95 -15.10
C GLY A 50 -3.78 15.02 -16.42
N ASP A 51 -4.45 13.93 -16.78
CA ASP A 51 -5.31 13.86 -17.95
C ASP A 51 -6.61 14.67 -17.74
N ASP A 52 -7.17 14.64 -16.54
CA ASP A 52 -8.35 15.45 -16.17
C ASP A 52 -8.03 16.95 -16.24
N ALA A 53 -6.85 17.34 -15.72
CA ALA A 53 -6.38 18.73 -15.81
C ALA A 53 -6.20 19.18 -17.27
N THR A 54 -5.72 18.29 -18.14
CA THR A 54 -5.59 18.55 -19.57
C THR A 54 -6.96 18.70 -20.24
N GLY A 55 -7.96 17.91 -19.82
CA GLY A 55 -9.35 18.03 -20.24
C GLY A 55 -9.95 19.39 -19.89
N TRP A 56 -9.82 19.82 -18.62
CA TRP A 56 -10.33 21.11 -18.17
C TRP A 56 -9.72 22.30 -18.93
N ILE A 57 -8.41 22.27 -19.19
CA ILE A 57 -7.75 23.34 -19.97
C ILE A 57 -8.35 23.46 -21.38
N ARG A 58 -8.69 22.35 -22.03
CA ARG A 58 -9.33 22.37 -23.35
C ARG A 58 -10.75 22.90 -23.27
N GLU A 59 -11.53 22.44 -22.30
CA GLU A 59 -12.90 22.93 -22.05
C GLU A 59 -12.92 24.44 -21.78
N PHE A 60 -12.05 24.95 -20.90
CA PHE A 60 -11.92 26.38 -20.63
C PHE A 60 -11.47 27.19 -21.84
N ARG A 61 -10.64 26.60 -22.71
CA ARG A 61 -10.20 27.25 -23.95
C ARG A 61 -11.33 27.31 -24.98
N ASP A 62 -12.06 26.22 -25.14
CA ASP A 62 -13.08 26.08 -26.19
C ASP A 62 -14.41 26.77 -25.79
N ALA A 63 -14.61 27.08 -24.50
CA ALA A 63 -15.70 27.88 -23.98
C ALA A 63 -15.52 29.41 -24.14
N ARG A 64 -14.45 29.86 -24.81
CA ARG A 64 -14.13 31.28 -25.07
C ARG A 64 -14.32 31.64 -26.53
#